data_AF-A0A424W347-F1
#
_entry.id   AF-A0A424W347-F1
#
_cell.length_a   1.000
_cell.length_b   1.000
_cell.length_c   1.000
_cell.angle_alpha   90.00
_cell.angle_beta   90.00
_cell.angle_gamma   90.00
#
_symmetry.space_group_name_H-M   'P 1'
#
loop_
_entity.id
_entity.type
_entity.pdbx_description
1 polymer ?
#
loop_
_entity_poly.entity_id
_entity_poly.type
_entity_poly.pdbx_seq_one_letter_code
_entity_poly.pdbx_strand_id
1 'polypeptide(L)'
;MLLWVMAFFAVLIAAVGGLAAYFLQNNYESIREVNALTERAKQVEVINSDMLRARVALMVAARHLQESGWGSGENSARDAAAALKGATDLLTGVRSRFADFQKNMLQDDTGRQLSMNLVRRYRSYIDDGVDTMVEALRSEDYSTFYMVNNEYGTPRSAAFIEALSEFGKYIGDQQQETINEAEANFNLAMVAVGVAVGLAVLLMILARLVFGRLVVRPLVEAGQHFDKIAAGDLTSRVEVRSHNEIGQLFAALKRMQESLTRTVSAVRSGVDEITVGSREISAGNTDLSSRTEEQAASLEETAASMEELASTVKQNADN
;
A
#
# COMPACT_ATOMS: atom_id res chain seq x y z
N MET A 1 22.79 8.67 -1.01
CA MET A 1 22.34 7.27 -1.28
C MET A 1 21.14 6.85 -0.43
N LEU A 2 21.18 7.00 0.91
CA LEU A 2 20.10 6.54 1.81
C LEU A 2 18.74 7.23 1.56
N LEU A 3 18.76 8.54 1.27
CA LEU A 3 17.57 9.29 0.87
C LEU A 3 16.91 8.75 -0.41
N TRP A 4 17.70 8.31 -1.40
CA TRP A 4 17.17 7.73 -2.64
C TRP A 4 16.49 6.38 -2.40
N VAL A 5 17.03 5.56 -1.50
CA VAL A 5 16.41 4.30 -1.11
C VAL A 5 15.09 4.55 -0.37
N MET A 6 15.07 5.48 0.59
CA MET A 6 13.82 5.84 1.29
C MET A 6 12.78 6.46 0.36
N ALA A 7 13.19 7.35 -0.55
CA ALA A 7 12.30 7.93 -1.55
C ALA A 7 11.71 6.85 -2.47
N PHE A 8 12.52 5.89 -2.90
CA PHE A 8 12.06 4.77 -3.69
C PHE A 8 11.03 3.91 -2.94
N PHE A 9 11.28 3.57 -1.67
CA PHE A 9 10.31 2.83 -0.85
C PHE A 9 9.02 3.61 -0.63
N ALA A 10 9.10 4.93 -0.43
CA ALA A 10 7.92 5.78 -0.29
C ALA A 10 7.05 5.77 -1.56
N VAL A 11 7.68 5.87 -2.74
CA VAL A 11 6.99 5.76 -4.03
C VAL A 11 6.35 4.39 -4.20
N LEU A 12 7.06 3.33 -3.84
CA LEU A 12 6.53 1.97 -3.93
C LEU A 12 5.31 1.76 -3.01
N ILE A 13 5.37 2.23 -1.77
CA ILE A 13 4.24 2.16 -0.83
C ILE A 13 3.04 2.96 -1.37
N ALA A 14 3.28 4.17 -1.90
CA ALA A 14 2.23 4.98 -2.51
C ALA A 14 1.61 4.30 -3.73
N ALA A 15 2.41 3.65 -4.58
CA ALA A 15 1.92 2.91 -5.74
C ALA A 15 1.07 1.70 -5.33
N VAL A 16 1.48 0.94 -4.31
CA VAL A 16 0.70 -0.18 -3.77
C VAL A 16 -0.60 0.31 -3.14
N GLY A 17 -0.56 1.41 -2.38
CA GLY A 17 -1.75 2.03 -1.80
C GLY A 17 -2.74 2.52 -2.87
N GLY A 18 -2.24 3.14 -3.93
CA GLY A 18 -3.04 3.59 -5.07
C GLY A 18 -3.69 2.43 -5.83
N LEU A 19 -2.93 1.36 -6.09
CA LEU A 19 -3.47 0.13 -6.70
C LEU A 19 -4.56 -0.50 -5.83
N ALA A 20 -4.31 -0.63 -4.52
CA ALA A 20 -5.29 -1.18 -3.59
C ALA A 20 -6.59 -0.35 -3.57
N ALA A 21 -6.47 0.99 -3.53
CA ALA A 21 -7.63 1.88 -3.59
C ALA A 21 -8.41 1.73 -4.90
N TYR A 22 -7.72 1.66 -6.04
CA TYR A 22 -8.33 1.46 -7.35
C TYR A 22 -9.13 0.15 -7.42
N PHE A 23 -8.55 -0.97 -6.98
CA PHE A 23 -9.25 -2.26 -6.99
C PHE A 23 -10.43 -2.31 -6.02
N LEU A 24 -10.29 -1.72 -4.83
CA LEU A 24 -11.39 -1.62 -3.87
C LEU A 24 -12.55 -0.78 -4.41
N GLN A 25 -12.25 0.32 -5.10
CA GLN A 25 -13.27 1.15 -5.74
C GLN A 25 -14.00 0.38 -6.83
N ASN A 26 -13.28 -0.33 -7.71
CA ASN A 26 -13.89 -1.12 -8.78
C ASN A 26 -14.77 -2.26 -8.23
N ASN A 27 -14.32 -2.92 -7.17
CA ASN A 27 -15.11 -3.95 -6.49
C ASN A 27 -16.37 -3.36 -5.82
N TYR A 28 -16.27 -2.19 -5.20
CA TYR A 28 -17.40 -1.49 -4.61
C TYR A 28 -18.46 -1.13 -5.67
N GLU A 29 -18.05 -0.65 -6.83
CA GLU A 29 -18.95 -0.35 -7.96
C GLU A 29 -19.64 -1.62 -8.48
N SER A 30 -18.90 -2.72 -8.63
CA SER A 30 -19.44 -4.03 -9.06
C SER A 30 -20.50 -4.54 -8.07
N ILE A 31 -20.25 -4.46 -6.76
CA ILE A 31 -21.22 -4.85 -5.73
C ILE A 31 -22.47 -3.97 -5.79
N ARG A 32 -22.30 -2.66 -6.01
CA ARG A 32 -23.42 -1.73 -6.13
C ARG A 32 -24.31 -2.07 -7.33
N GLU A 33 -23.70 -2.44 -8.45
CA GLU A 33 -24.41 -2.88 -9.66
C GLU A 33 -25.19 -4.18 -9.43
N VAL A 34 -24.55 -5.21 -8.86
CA VAL A 34 -25.20 -6.48 -8.51
C VAL A 34 -26.38 -6.27 -7.55
N ASN A 35 -26.24 -5.38 -6.57
CA ASN A 35 -27.33 -5.02 -5.65
C ASN A 35 -28.49 -4.32 -6.38
N ALA A 36 -28.19 -3.42 -7.32
CA ALA A 36 -29.22 -2.75 -8.12
C ALA A 36 -29.97 -3.73 -9.02
N LEU A 37 -29.26 -4.70 -9.63
CA LEU A 37 -29.85 -5.80 -10.39
C LEU A 37 -30.71 -6.71 -9.50
N THR A 38 -30.24 -7.03 -8.29
CA THR A 38 -30.97 -7.87 -7.32
C THR A 38 -32.29 -7.23 -6.92
N GLU A 39 -32.27 -5.93 -6.61
CA GLU A 39 -33.48 -5.20 -6.23
C GLU A 39 -34.51 -5.17 -7.38
N ARG A 40 -34.04 -5.03 -8.63
CA ARG A 40 -34.90 -5.10 -9.82
C ARG A 40 -35.52 -6.49 -10.02
N ALA A 41 -34.73 -7.56 -9.89
CA ALA A 41 -35.24 -8.93 -9.96
C ALA A 41 -36.32 -9.18 -8.90
N LYS A 42 -36.07 -8.73 -7.66
CA LYS A 42 -37.03 -8.84 -6.56
C LYS A 42 -38.31 -8.04 -6.81
N GLN A 43 -38.21 -6.83 -7.36
CA GLN A 43 -39.40 -6.03 -7.72
C GLN A 43 -40.29 -6.77 -8.73
N VAL A 44 -39.68 -7.36 -9.76
CA VAL A 44 -40.35 -8.15 -10.80
C VAL A 44 -41.02 -9.40 -10.21
N GLU A 45 -40.34 -10.10 -9.31
CA GLU A 45 -40.89 -11.27 -8.60
C GLU A 45 -42.10 -10.90 -7.73
N VAL A 46 -42.02 -9.81 -6.97
CA VAL A 46 -43.12 -9.33 -6.12
C VAL A 46 -44.31 -8.89 -6.98
N ILE A 47 -44.07 -8.19 -8.10
CA ILE A 47 -45.12 -7.81 -9.06
C ILE A 47 -45.84 -9.07 -9.56
N ASN A 48 -45.10 -10.11 -9.96
CA ASN A 48 -45.69 -11.36 -10.43
C ASN A 48 -46.55 -12.04 -9.35
N SER A 49 -45.99 -12.19 -8.15
CA SER A 49 -46.65 -12.84 -7.02
C SER A 49 -47.93 -12.12 -6.60
N ASP A 50 -47.88 -10.79 -6.47
CA ASP A 50 -49.05 -9.99 -6.10
C ASP A 50 -50.11 -9.99 -7.19
N MET A 51 -49.70 -10.01 -8.48
CA MET A 51 -50.64 -10.11 -9.61
C MET A 51 -51.38 -11.44 -9.62
N LEU A 52 -50.67 -12.55 -9.41
CA LEU A 52 -51.28 -13.88 -9.30
C LEU A 52 -52.24 -13.95 -8.12
N ARG A 53 -51.83 -13.43 -6.95
CA ARG A 53 -52.67 -13.36 -5.75
C ARG A 53 -53.91 -12.50 -5.98
N ALA A 54 -53.77 -11.35 -6.64
CA ALA A 54 -54.90 -10.49 -6.98
C ALA A 54 -55.90 -11.23 -7.88
N ARG A 55 -55.43 -11.89 -8.94
CA ARG A 55 -56.30 -12.66 -9.83
C ARG A 55 -57.00 -13.82 -9.12
N VAL A 56 -56.30 -14.54 -8.24
CA VAL A 56 -56.91 -15.58 -7.41
C VAL A 56 -57.97 -15.01 -6.48
N ALA A 57 -57.69 -13.88 -5.82
CA ALA A 57 -58.65 -13.20 -4.96
C ALA A 57 -59.88 -12.71 -5.73
N LEU A 58 -59.73 -12.28 -6.99
CA LEU A 58 -60.87 -11.97 -7.87
C LEU A 58 -61.73 -13.19 -8.17
N MET A 59 -61.12 -14.35 -8.45
CA MET A 59 -61.87 -15.60 -8.67
C MET A 59 -62.61 -16.05 -7.39
N VAL A 60 -62.00 -15.88 -6.21
CA VAL A 60 -62.64 -16.15 -4.93
C VAL A 60 -63.81 -15.19 -4.67
N ALA A 61 -63.63 -13.90 -4.96
CA ALA A 61 -64.69 -12.90 -4.85
C ALA A 61 -65.88 -13.23 -5.78
N ALA A 62 -65.60 -13.59 -7.05
CA ALA A 62 -66.61 -13.99 -8.02
C ALA A 62 -67.46 -15.16 -7.52
N ARG A 63 -66.80 -16.19 -6.96
CA ARG A 63 -67.47 -17.36 -6.39
C ARG A 63 -68.39 -16.99 -5.23
N HIS A 64 -67.91 -16.21 -4.26
CA HIS A 64 -68.71 -15.82 -3.09
C HIS A 64 -69.90 -14.92 -3.47
N LEU A 65 -69.72 -14.02 -4.45
CA LEU A 65 -70.81 -13.19 -4.98
C LEU A 65 -71.88 -14.05 -5.67
N GLN A 66 -71.45 -15.02 -6.47
CA GLN A 66 -72.36 -15.97 -7.13
C GLN A 66 -73.13 -16.83 -6.12
N GLU A 67 -72.46 -17.34 -5.07
CA GLU A 67 -73.09 -18.10 -3.99
C GLU A 67 -74.10 -17.24 -3.19
N SER A 68 -73.75 -15.98 -2.89
CA SER A 68 -74.64 -15.03 -2.19
C SER A 68 -75.95 -14.79 -2.93
N GLY A 69 -75.94 -14.77 -4.26
CA GLY A 69 -77.15 -14.63 -5.09
C GLY A 69 -78.11 -15.83 -4.99
N TRP A 70 -77.64 -16.97 -4.46
CA TRP A 70 -78.39 -18.22 -4.35
C TRP A 70 -78.94 -18.48 -2.94
N GLY A 71 -78.87 -17.48 -2.04
CA GLY A 71 -79.46 -17.54 -0.69
C GLY A 71 -78.52 -18.01 0.43
N SER A 72 -77.19 -18.05 0.21
CA SER A 72 -76.18 -18.53 1.18
C SER A 72 -75.77 -17.52 2.28
N GLY A 73 -76.60 -16.52 2.57
CA GLY A 73 -76.49 -15.68 3.78
C GLY A 73 -75.43 -14.55 3.76
N GLU A 74 -75.61 -13.62 4.69
CA GLU A 74 -74.85 -12.36 4.90
C GLU A 74 -73.31 -12.54 4.97
N ASN A 75 -72.85 -13.73 5.38
CA ASN A 75 -71.43 -14.07 5.44
C ASN A 75 -70.79 -14.17 4.05
N SER A 76 -71.50 -14.69 3.04
CA SER A 76 -70.95 -14.86 1.67
C SER A 76 -70.69 -13.50 1.00
N ALA A 77 -71.58 -12.53 1.19
CA ALA A 77 -71.40 -11.16 0.68
C ALA A 77 -70.23 -10.44 1.37
N ARG A 78 -70.04 -10.65 2.68
CA ARG A 78 -68.92 -10.09 3.44
C ARG A 78 -67.58 -10.65 2.96
N ASP A 79 -67.50 -11.97 2.77
CA ASP A 79 -66.28 -12.64 2.31
C ASP A 79 -65.91 -12.24 0.87
N ALA A 80 -66.91 -12.11 0.00
CA ALA A 80 -66.77 -11.52 -1.34
C ALA A 80 -66.16 -10.11 -1.30
N ALA A 81 -66.73 -9.22 -0.47
CA ALA A 81 -66.24 -7.86 -0.33
C ALA A 81 -64.80 -7.82 0.21
N ALA A 82 -64.47 -8.70 1.16
CA ALA A 82 -63.11 -8.82 1.69
C ALA A 82 -62.11 -9.29 0.61
N ALA A 83 -62.47 -10.31 -0.18
CA ALA A 83 -61.64 -10.83 -1.26
C ALA A 83 -61.45 -9.81 -2.38
N LEU A 84 -62.52 -9.11 -2.79
CA LEU A 84 -62.45 -8.05 -3.81
C LEU A 84 -61.57 -6.90 -3.33
N LYS A 85 -61.73 -6.47 -2.06
CA LYS A 85 -60.88 -5.44 -1.46
C LYS A 85 -59.41 -5.87 -1.45
N GLY A 86 -59.13 -7.10 -0.99
CA GLY A 86 -57.77 -7.65 -0.99
C GLY A 86 -57.14 -7.70 -2.38
N ALA A 87 -57.91 -8.07 -3.40
CA ALA A 87 -57.47 -8.00 -4.79
C ALA A 87 -57.13 -6.57 -5.21
N THR A 88 -58.01 -5.59 -4.94
CA THR A 88 -57.77 -4.19 -5.32
C THR A 88 -56.59 -3.55 -4.57
N ASP A 89 -56.36 -3.93 -3.32
CA ASP A 89 -55.21 -3.47 -2.52
C ASP A 89 -53.90 -4.00 -3.12
N LEU A 90 -53.85 -5.30 -3.49
CA LEU A 90 -52.71 -5.89 -4.20
C LEU A 90 -52.46 -5.20 -5.54
N LEU A 91 -53.50 -4.97 -6.35
CA LEU A 91 -53.38 -4.29 -7.64
C LEU A 91 -52.87 -2.85 -7.51
N THR A 92 -53.25 -2.15 -6.44
CA THR A 92 -52.72 -0.82 -6.14
C THR A 92 -51.22 -0.88 -5.87
N GLY A 93 -50.77 -1.86 -5.07
CA GLY A 93 -49.35 -2.11 -4.83
C GLY A 93 -48.58 -2.49 -6.09
N VAL A 94 -49.17 -3.34 -6.93
CA VAL A 94 -48.61 -3.73 -8.24
C VAL A 94 -48.44 -2.52 -9.15
N ARG A 95 -49.47 -1.67 -9.31
CA ARG A 95 -49.40 -0.45 -10.12
C ARG A 95 -48.29 0.48 -9.65
N SER A 96 -48.16 0.66 -8.34
CA SER A 96 -47.10 1.49 -7.74
C SER A 96 -45.71 0.96 -8.08
N ARG A 97 -45.45 -0.33 -7.81
CA ARG A 97 -44.16 -0.97 -8.11
C ARG A 97 -43.85 -0.97 -9.61
N PHE A 98 -44.87 -1.16 -10.45
CA PHE A 98 -44.70 -1.14 -11.89
C PHE A 98 -44.37 0.26 -12.42
N ALA A 99 -44.97 1.31 -11.84
CA ALA A 99 -44.63 2.69 -12.17
C ALA A 99 -43.16 3.01 -11.80
N ASP A 100 -42.68 2.51 -10.66
CA ASP A 100 -41.28 2.67 -10.25
C ASP A 100 -40.31 1.86 -11.12
N PHE A 101 -40.70 0.64 -11.53
CA PHE A 101 -39.99 -0.13 -12.54
C PHE A 101 -39.87 0.65 -13.86
N GLN A 102 -40.98 1.24 -14.34
CA GLN A 102 -41.02 2.00 -15.59
C GLN A 102 -40.11 3.24 -15.56
N LYS A 103 -39.93 3.87 -14.39
CA LYS A 103 -39.01 5.01 -14.22
C LYS A 103 -37.53 4.60 -14.22
N ASN A 104 -37.24 3.37 -13.81
CA ASN A 104 -35.87 2.89 -13.53
C ASN A 104 -35.45 1.72 -14.43
N MET A 105 -35.86 1.76 -15.70
CA MET A 105 -35.53 0.73 -16.69
C MET A 105 -34.02 0.55 -16.86
N LEU A 106 -33.65 -0.64 -17.34
CA LEU A 106 -32.30 -0.91 -17.80
C LEU A 106 -31.92 0.02 -18.96
N GLN A 107 -30.65 0.42 -18.98
CA GLN A 107 -30.13 1.44 -19.90
C GLN A 107 -29.36 0.85 -21.08
N ASP A 108 -28.92 -0.40 -20.96
CA ASP A 108 -28.34 -1.14 -22.07
C ASP A 108 -29.43 -1.51 -23.10
N ASP A 109 -29.03 -1.77 -24.34
CA ASP A 109 -29.99 -1.91 -25.44
C ASP A 109 -30.92 -3.12 -25.28
N THR A 110 -30.38 -4.27 -24.88
CA THR A 110 -31.16 -5.51 -24.66
C THR A 110 -32.10 -5.37 -23.46
N GLY A 111 -31.59 -4.89 -22.34
CA GLY A 111 -32.34 -4.65 -21.12
C GLY A 111 -33.46 -3.63 -21.33
N ARG A 112 -33.23 -2.57 -22.12
CA ARG A 112 -34.27 -1.61 -22.50
C ARG A 112 -35.37 -2.28 -23.32
N GLN A 113 -35.02 -3.10 -24.30
CA GLN A 113 -36.00 -3.84 -25.12
C GLN A 113 -36.86 -4.79 -24.28
N LEU A 114 -36.23 -5.57 -23.39
CA LEU A 114 -36.94 -6.47 -22.47
C LEU A 114 -37.82 -5.69 -21.49
N SER A 115 -37.32 -4.57 -20.95
CA SER A 115 -38.12 -3.67 -20.08
C SER A 115 -39.37 -3.16 -20.80
N MET A 116 -39.23 -2.73 -22.06
CA MET A 116 -40.35 -2.24 -22.87
C MET A 116 -41.34 -3.36 -23.22
N ASN A 117 -40.85 -4.57 -23.51
CA ASN A 117 -41.71 -5.74 -23.73
C ASN A 117 -42.55 -6.02 -22.47
N LEU A 118 -41.89 -6.04 -21.30
CA LEU A 118 -42.55 -6.26 -20.02
C LEU A 118 -43.64 -5.21 -19.73
N VAL A 119 -43.36 -3.92 -20.00
CA VAL A 119 -44.37 -2.83 -19.92
C VAL A 119 -45.56 -3.08 -20.83
N ARG A 120 -45.31 -3.51 -22.08
CA ARG A 120 -46.39 -3.79 -23.03
C ARG A 120 -47.27 -4.95 -22.55
N ARG A 121 -46.65 -6.04 -22.08
CA ARG A 121 -47.37 -7.23 -21.59
C ARG A 121 -48.14 -6.93 -20.31
N TYR A 122 -47.54 -6.18 -19.39
CA TYR A 122 -48.19 -5.72 -18.17
C TYR A 122 -49.45 -4.90 -18.46
N ARG A 123 -49.36 -3.88 -19.33
CA ARG A 123 -50.50 -3.02 -19.67
C ARG A 123 -51.64 -3.82 -20.27
N SER A 124 -51.35 -4.68 -21.24
CA SER A 124 -52.40 -5.52 -21.83
C SER A 124 -53.03 -6.44 -20.78
N TYR A 125 -52.25 -7.02 -19.86
CA TYR A 125 -52.80 -7.87 -18.81
C TYR A 125 -53.69 -7.11 -17.81
N ILE A 126 -53.27 -5.91 -17.38
CA ILE A 126 -54.05 -5.07 -16.48
C ILE A 126 -55.29 -4.50 -17.18
N ASP A 127 -55.09 -3.71 -18.23
CA ASP A 127 -56.14 -2.87 -18.83
C ASP A 127 -57.25 -3.74 -19.44
N ASP A 128 -56.86 -4.70 -20.26
CA ASP A 128 -57.80 -5.50 -21.03
C ASP A 128 -58.22 -6.80 -20.31
N GLY A 129 -57.63 -7.10 -19.15
CA GLY A 129 -57.83 -8.34 -18.41
C GLY A 129 -58.33 -8.07 -16.99
N VAL A 130 -57.39 -7.75 -16.10
CA VAL A 130 -57.67 -7.65 -14.67
C VAL A 130 -58.63 -6.51 -14.31
N ASP A 131 -58.48 -5.33 -14.92
CA ASP A 131 -59.36 -4.18 -14.62
C ASP A 131 -60.77 -4.41 -15.14
N THR A 132 -60.90 -5.06 -16.32
CA THR A 132 -62.20 -5.48 -16.84
C THR A 132 -62.83 -6.54 -15.94
N MET A 133 -62.05 -7.47 -15.38
CA MET A 133 -62.54 -8.44 -14.38
C MET A 133 -63.03 -7.75 -13.09
N VAL A 134 -62.31 -6.75 -12.59
CA VAL A 134 -62.73 -5.97 -11.41
C VAL A 134 -64.05 -5.27 -11.68
N GLU A 135 -64.21 -4.63 -12.84
CA GLU A 135 -65.42 -3.90 -13.20
C GLU A 135 -66.63 -4.83 -13.42
N ALA A 136 -66.40 -5.99 -14.03
CA ALA A 136 -67.42 -7.02 -14.18
C ALA A 136 -67.95 -7.52 -12.82
N LEU A 137 -67.06 -7.72 -11.83
CA LEU A 137 -67.50 -8.09 -10.47
C LEU A 137 -68.26 -6.97 -9.75
N ARG A 138 -67.86 -5.71 -9.94
CA ARG A 138 -68.58 -4.56 -9.38
C ARG A 138 -69.98 -4.38 -9.97
N SER A 139 -70.13 -4.74 -11.24
CA SER A 139 -71.42 -4.70 -11.95
C SER A 139 -72.21 -6.01 -11.84
N GLU A 140 -71.74 -6.97 -11.03
CA GLU A 140 -72.32 -8.32 -10.87
C GLU A 140 -72.48 -9.11 -12.19
N ASP A 141 -71.67 -8.78 -13.21
CA ASP A 141 -71.65 -9.46 -14.50
C ASP A 141 -70.66 -10.63 -14.50
N TYR A 142 -71.10 -11.76 -13.93
CA TYR A 142 -70.27 -12.97 -13.83
C TYR A 142 -69.95 -13.61 -15.18
N SER A 143 -70.83 -13.45 -16.18
CA SER A 143 -70.61 -13.98 -17.52
C SER A 143 -69.40 -13.29 -18.16
N THR A 144 -69.40 -11.96 -18.13
CA THR A 144 -68.26 -11.17 -18.62
C THR A 144 -67.01 -11.44 -17.79
N PHE A 145 -67.11 -11.59 -16.47
CA PHE A 145 -65.97 -11.93 -15.62
C PHE A 145 -65.26 -13.22 -16.08
N TYR A 146 -66.00 -14.34 -16.23
CA TYR A 146 -65.42 -15.62 -16.62
C TYR A 146 -64.96 -15.65 -18.07
N MET A 147 -65.70 -15.00 -18.99
CA MET A 147 -65.28 -14.82 -20.38
C MET A 147 -63.94 -14.08 -20.43
N VAL A 148 -63.84 -12.94 -19.76
CA VAL A 148 -62.60 -12.14 -19.73
C VAL A 148 -61.48 -12.92 -19.06
N ASN A 149 -61.73 -13.60 -17.94
CA ASN A 149 -60.72 -14.44 -17.31
C ASN A 149 -60.14 -15.51 -18.26
N ASN A 150 -60.98 -16.12 -19.10
CA ASN A 150 -60.59 -17.23 -19.97
C ASN A 150 -59.97 -16.76 -21.28
N GLU A 151 -60.59 -15.79 -21.96
CA GLU A 151 -60.15 -15.30 -23.27
C GLU A 151 -58.99 -14.31 -23.18
N TYR A 152 -58.90 -13.58 -22.08
CA TYR A 152 -57.98 -12.45 -21.93
C TYR A 152 -57.05 -12.60 -20.73
N GLY A 153 -57.59 -12.88 -19.53
CA GLY A 153 -56.82 -12.99 -18.29
C GLY A 153 -55.76 -14.09 -18.34
N THR A 154 -56.15 -15.33 -18.69
CA THR A 154 -55.22 -16.47 -18.75
C THR A 154 -54.13 -16.27 -19.80
N PRO A 155 -54.44 -15.96 -21.08
CA PRO A 155 -53.40 -15.84 -22.11
C PRO A 155 -52.47 -14.65 -21.87
N ARG A 156 -53.00 -13.51 -21.41
CA ARG A 156 -52.17 -12.32 -21.11
C ARG A 156 -51.33 -12.51 -19.86
N SER A 157 -51.84 -13.21 -18.84
CA SER A 157 -51.02 -13.63 -17.70
C SER A 157 -49.86 -14.51 -18.13
N ALA A 158 -50.07 -15.46 -19.04
CA ALA A 158 -49.00 -16.32 -19.55
C ALA A 158 -47.93 -15.51 -20.31
N ALA A 159 -48.36 -14.61 -21.21
CA ALA A 159 -47.44 -13.74 -21.94
C ALA A 159 -46.70 -12.75 -21.02
N PHE A 160 -47.33 -12.30 -19.93
CA PHE A 160 -46.67 -11.47 -18.91
C PHE A 160 -45.63 -12.27 -18.13
N ILE A 161 -45.95 -13.49 -17.69
CA ILE A 161 -45.01 -14.39 -17.01
C ILE A 161 -43.81 -14.74 -17.90
N GLU A 162 -44.04 -14.96 -19.20
CA GLU A 162 -42.97 -15.19 -20.16
C GLU A 162 -42.03 -13.99 -20.25
N ALA A 163 -42.56 -12.77 -20.40
CA ALA A 163 -41.76 -11.55 -20.41
C ALA A 163 -41.02 -11.31 -19.08
N LEU A 164 -41.64 -11.63 -17.93
CA LEU A 164 -40.99 -11.60 -16.62
C LEU A 164 -39.82 -12.59 -16.55
N SER A 165 -40.00 -13.80 -17.10
CA SER A 165 -38.96 -14.84 -17.13
C SER A 165 -37.79 -14.46 -18.03
N GLU A 166 -38.04 -13.89 -19.21
CA GLU A 166 -36.99 -13.40 -20.11
C GLU A 166 -36.19 -12.26 -19.46
N PHE A 167 -36.90 -11.31 -18.84
CA PHE A 167 -36.28 -10.21 -18.11
C PHE A 167 -35.48 -10.68 -16.89
N GLY A 168 -36.05 -11.59 -16.09
CA GLY A 168 -35.39 -12.17 -14.93
C GLY A 168 -34.15 -12.99 -15.31
N LYS A 169 -34.23 -13.77 -16.39
CA LYS A 169 -33.07 -14.48 -16.94
C LYS A 169 -31.97 -13.51 -17.37
N TYR A 170 -32.31 -12.45 -18.10
CA TYR A 170 -31.36 -11.43 -18.51
C TYR A 170 -30.64 -10.79 -17.31
N ILE A 171 -31.39 -10.44 -16.27
CA ILE A 171 -30.79 -9.93 -15.02
C ILE A 171 -29.87 -10.97 -14.38
N GLY A 172 -30.30 -12.23 -14.29
CA GLY A 172 -29.49 -13.29 -13.70
C GLY A 172 -28.18 -13.53 -14.47
N ASP A 173 -28.24 -13.52 -15.80
CA ASP A 173 -27.06 -13.66 -16.66
C ASP A 173 -26.12 -12.46 -16.47
N GLN A 174 -26.64 -11.22 -16.45
CA GLN A 174 -25.85 -10.01 -16.17
C GLN A 174 -25.23 -10.02 -14.78
N GLN A 175 -25.97 -10.42 -13.74
CA GLN A 175 -25.43 -10.56 -12.39
C GLN A 175 -24.26 -11.53 -12.33
N GLN A 176 -24.39 -12.69 -12.99
CA GLN A 176 -23.34 -13.68 -13.02
C GLN A 176 -22.10 -13.18 -13.79
N GLU A 177 -22.31 -12.45 -14.89
CA GLU A 177 -21.24 -11.80 -15.64
C GLU A 177 -20.49 -10.78 -14.77
N THR A 178 -21.21 -9.85 -14.12
CA THR A 178 -20.61 -8.86 -13.21
C THR A 178 -19.87 -9.52 -12.04
N ILE A 179 -20.41 -10.61 -11.48
CA ILE A 179 -19.73 -11.36 -10.40
C ILE A 179 -18.45 -12.03 -10.91
N ASN A 180 -18.50 -12.69 -12.07
CA ASN A 180 -17.33 -13.34 -12.67
C ASN A 180 -16.23 -12.33 -12.99
N GLU A 181 -16.59 -11.16 -13.53
CA GLU A 181 -15.65 -10.06 -13.77
C GLU A 181 -15.07 -9.51 -12.46
N ALA A 182 -15.90 -9.35 -11.42
CA ALA A 182 -15.43 -8.91 -10.10
C ALA A 182 -14.45 -9.92 -9.47
N GLU A 183 -14.71 -11.23 -9.59
CA GLU A 183 -13.81 -12.28 -9.12
C GLU A 183 -12.49 -12.30 -9.92
N ALA A 184 -12.55 -12.18 -11.24
CA ALA A 184 -11.35 -12.10 -12.09
C ALA A 184 -10.50 -10.88 -11.74
N ASN A 185 -11.13 -9.71 -11.58
CA ASN A 185 -10.48 -8.47 -11.18
C ASN A 185 -9.88 -8.58 -9.77
N PHE A 186 -10.57 -9.23 -8.83
CA PHE A 186 -10.07 -9.49 -7.49
C PHE A 186 -8.83 -10.41 -7.50
N ASN A 187 -8.87 -11.49 -8.28
CA ASN A 187 -7.72 -12.40 -8.42
C ASN A 187 -6.51 -11.69 -9.03
N LEU A 188 -6.72 -10.86 -10.06
CA LEU A 188 -5.67 -10.04 -10.65
C LEU A 188 -5.09 -9.06 -9.63
N ALA A 189 -5.94 -8.41 -8.82
CA ALA A 189 -5.52 -7.53 -7.73
C ALA A 189 -4.65 -8.26 -6.71
N MET A 190 -5.06 -9.47 -6.30
CA MET A 190 -4.32 -10.28 -5.33
C MET A 190 -2.94 -10.70 -5.86
N VAL A 191 -2.86 -11.09 -7.14
CA VAL A 191 -1.57 -11.38 -7.80
C VAL A 191 -0.71 -10.12 -7.88
N ALA A 192 -1.26 -8.98 -8.28
CA ALA A 192 -0.53 -7.72 -8.38
C ALA A 192 0.04 -7.28 -7.02
N VAL A 193 -0.75 -7.36 -5.95
CA VAL A 193 -0.29 -7.08 -4.58
C VAL A 193 0.79 -8.08 -4.15
N GLY A 194 0.60 -9.37 -4.43
CA GLY A 194 1.60 -10.41 -4.13
C GLY A 194 2.95 -10.14 -4.82
N VAL A 195 2.92 -9.77 -6.10
CA VAL A 195 4.12 -9.38 -6.86
C VAL A 195 4.77 -8.13 -6.27
N ALA A 196 3.97 -7.10 -5.93
CA ALA A 196 4.50 -5.87 -5.35
C ALA A 196 5.17 -6.10 -4.00
N VAL A 197 4.57 -6.92 -3.12
CA VAL A 197 5.17 -7.33 -1.84
C VAL A 197 6.45 -8.14 -2.07
N GLY A 198 6.44 -9.09 -3.02
CA GLY A 198 7.63 -9.86 -3.39
C GLY A 198 8.78 -8.99 -3.87
N LEU A 199 8.50 -8.00 -4.72
CA LEU A 199 9.48 -7.02 -5.18
C LEU A 199 10.00 -6.14 -4.04
N ALA A 200 9.12 -5.72 -3.11
CA ALA A 200 9.52 -4.95 -1.94
C ALA A 200 10.53 -5.72 -1.06
N VAL A 201 10.26 -7.00 -0.81
CA VAL A 201 11.14 -7.89 -0.03
C VAL A 201 12.46 -8.12 -0.76
N LEU A 202 12.41 -8.40 -2.08
CA LEU A 202 13.61 -8.57 -2.90
C LEU A 202 14.51 -7.34 -2.85
N LEU A 203 13.93 -6.15 -3.00
CA LEU A 203 14.65 -4.89 -2.95
C LEU A 203 15.19 -4.58 -1.55
N MET A 204 14.49 -4.97 -0.49
CA MET A 204 14.98 -4.87 0.88
C MET A 204 16.24 -5.74 1.09
N ILE A 205 16.24 -6.97 0.60
CA ILE A 205 17.39 -7.87 0.66
C ILE A 205 18.55 -7.29 -0.16
N LEU A 206 18.28 -6.84 -1.39
CA LEU A 206 19.30 -6.24 -2.25
C LEU A 206 19.91 -4.98 -1.61
N ALA A 207 19.07 -4.10 -1.06
CA ALA A 207 19.50 -2.90 -0.36
C ALA A 207 20.39 -3.25 0.84
N ARG A 208 20.03 -4.26 1.65
CA ARG A 208 20.86 -4.73 2.77
C ARG A 208 22.23 -5.22 2.31
N LEU A 209 22.29 -6.02 1.24
CA LEU A 209 23.56 -6.54 0.71
C LEU A 209 24.45 -5.43 0.15
N VAL A 210 23.85 -4.49 -0.59
CA VAL A 210 24.56 -3.35 -1.20
C VAL A 210 25.04 -2.37 -0.12
N PHE A 211 24.19 -1.99 0.84
CA PHE A 211 24.59 -1.12 1.96
C PHE A 211 25.67 -1.75 2.83
N GLY A 212 25.55 -3.06 3.11
CA GLY A 212 26.55 -3.79 3.87
C GLY A 212 27.93 -3.72 3.22
N ARG A 213 27.99 -3.88 1.88
CA ARG A 213 29.26 -3.84 1.14
C ARG A 213 29.78 -2.42 0.87
N LEU A 214 28.92 -1.46 0.52
CA LEU A 214 29.34 -0.13 0.06
C LEU A 214 29.51 0.89 1.17
N VAL A 215 28.84 0.71 2.31
CA VAL A 215 28.84 1.69 3.41
C VAL A 215 29.37 1.08 4.69
N VAL A 216 28.74 0.01 5.18
CA VAL A 216 29.08 -0.55 6.51
C VAL A 216 30.50 -1.09 6.55
N ARG A 217 30.89 -1.94 5.59
CA ARG A 217 32.23 -2.54 5.57
C ARG A 217 33.36 -1.50 5.45
N PRO A 218 33.32 -0.53 4.52
CA PRO A 218 34.33 0.53 4.47
C PRO A 218 34.38 1.41 5.71
N LEU A 219 33.25 1.67 6.38
CA LEU A 219 33.24 2.41 7.65
C LEU A 219 33.93 1.63 8.77
N VAL A 220 33.73 0.32 8.83
CA VAL A 220 34.45 -0.57 9.76
C VAL A 220 35.95 -0.56 9.44
N GLU A 221 36.33 -0.64 8.16
CA GLU A 221 37.74 -0.56 7.72
C GLU A 221 38.37 0.80 8.10
N ALA A 222 37.65 1.91 7.93
CA ALA A 222 38.10 3.24 8.37
C ALA A 222 38.31 3.28 9.89
N GLY A 223 37.40 2.70 10.67
CA GLY A 223 37.54 2.55 12.13
C GLY A 223 38.82 1.82 12.52
N GLN A 224 39.12 0.70 11.85
CA GLN A 224 40.36 -0.06 12.09
C GLN A 224 41.63 0.76 11.79
N HIS A 225 41.60 1.63 10.77
CA HIS A 225 42.72 2.54 10.51
C HIS A 225 42.86 3.61 11.60
N PHE A 226 41.76 4.17 12.10
CA PHE A 226 41.81 5.09 13.23
C PHE A 226 42.40 4.43 14.47
N ASP A 227 42.02 3.19 14.78
CA ASP A 227 42.56 2.44 15.93
C ASP A 227 44.08 2.23 15.81
N LYS A 228 44.59 1.90 14.62
CA LYS A 228 46.04 1.77 14.38
C LYS A 228 46.78 3.09 14.58
N ILE A 229 46.24 4.19 14.03
CA ILE A 229 46.83 5.52 14.18
C ILE A 229 46.84 5.94 15.66
N ALA A 230 45.76 5.66 16.40
CA ALA A 230 45.68 5.94 17.84
C ALA A 230 46.69 5.11 18.65
N ALA A 231 47.01 3.89 18.21
CA ALA A 231 48.05 3.05 18.78
C ALA A 231 49.48 3.45 18.35
N GLY A 232 49.64 4.47 17.51
CA GLY A 232 50.94 4.94 17.01
C GLY A 232 51.48 4.16 15.80
N ASP A 233 50.72 3.21 15.24
CA ASP A 233 51.09 2.52 14.01
C ASP A 233 50.66 3.32 12.77
N LEU A 234 51.63 4.02 12.17
CA LEU A 234 51.44 4.80 10.95
C LEU A 234 51.85 4.05 9.67
N THR A 235 52.19 2.76 9.76
CA THR A 235 52.74 2.00 8.63
C THR A 235 51.67 1.44 7.69
N SER A 236 50.44 1.28 8.18
CA SER A 236 49.33 0.69 7.42
C SER A 236 48.82 1.64 6.33
N ARG A 237 49.03 1.30 5.05
CA ARG A 237 48.60 2.12 3.90
C ARG A 237 47.07 2.34 3.87
N VAL A 238 46.64 3.61 3.82
CA VAL A 238 45.24 3.99 3.57
C VAL A 238 45.02 4.16 2.06
N GLU A 239 44.14 3.37 1.48
CA GLU A 239 43.81 3.43 0.05
C GLU A 239 42.44 4.06 -0.19
N VAL A 240 42.38 5.01 -1.13
CA VAL A 240 41.13 5.64 -1.58
C VAL A 240 40.60 4.86 -2.77
N ARG A 241 39.52 4.10 -2.56
CA ARG A 241 38.94 3.17 -3.57
C ARG A 241 37.65 3.66 -4.22
N SER A 242 37.17 4.84 -3.83
CA SER A 242 35.88 5.37 -4.29
C SER A 242 35.96 6.90 -4.45
N HIS A 243 35.05 7.47 -5.24
CA HIS A 243 34.89 8.91 -5.43
C HIS A 243 33.66 9.49 -4.70
N ASN A 244 32.90 8.64 -4.00
CA ASN A 244 31.75 9.05 -3.19
C ASN A 244 32.18 9.57 -1.80
N GLU A 245 31.22 9.81 -0.92
CA GLU A 245 31.43 10.31 0.45
C GLU A 245 32.37 9.41 1.27
N ILE A 246 32.33 8.10 1.06
CA ILE A 246 33.26 7.13 1.67
C ILE A 246 34.68 7.32 1.12
N GLY A 247 34.81 7.56 -0.19
CA GLY A 247 36.09 7.91 -0.81
C GLY A 247 36.71 9.17 -0.22
N GLN A 248 35.89 10.21 -0.03
CA GLN A 248 36.32 11.47 0.59
C GLN A 248 36.76 11.26 2.04
N LEU A 249 36.06 10.41 2.80
CA LEU A 249 36.47 10.01 4.16
C LEU A 249 37.86 9.34 4.15
N PHE A 250 38.08 8.35 3.28
CA PHE A 250 39.38 7.68 3.16
C PHE A 250 40.49 8.64 2.69
N ALA A 251 40.18 9.61 1.82
CA ALA A 251 41.13 10.62 1.38
C ALA A 251 41.52 11.58 2.52
N ALA A 252 40.56 11.97 3.37
CA ALA A 252 40.85 12.76 4.57
C ALA A 252 41.69 11.98 5.58
N LEU A 253 41.34 10.71 5.83
CA LEU A 253 42.08 9.78 6.69
C LEU A 253 43.54 9.61 6.22
N LYS A 254 43.75 9.44 4.91
CA LYS A 254 45.10 9.35 4.31
C LYS A 254 45.92 10.62 4.57
N ARG A 255 45.35 11.81 4.32
CA ARG A 255 46.04 13.09 4.58
C ARG A 255 46.42 13.26 6.06
N MET A 256 45.55 12.83 6.98
CA MET A 256 45.83 12.84 8.42
C MET A 256 47.02 11.93 8.76
N GLN A 257 47.02 10.68 8.27
CA GLN A 257 48.12 9.74 8.49
C GLN A 257 49.45 10.26 7.94
N GLU A 258 49.45 10.80 6.72
CA GLU A 258 50.66 11.36 6.10
C GLU A 258 51.19 12.57 6.89
N SER A 259 50.31 13.42 7.41
CA SER A 259 50.71 14.56 8.24
C SER A 259 51.33 14.11 9.56
N LEU A 260 50.71 13.14 10.25
CA LEU A 260 51.27 12.58 11.48
C LEU A 260 52.62 11.91 11.22
N THR A 261 52.75 11.18 10.11
CA THR A 261 54.01 10.52 9.73
C THR A 261 55.14 11.53 9.51
N ARG A 262 54.86 12.65 8.82
CA ARG A 262 55.82 13.74 8.63
C ARG A 262 56.23 14.36 9.97
N THR A 263 55.27 14.64 10.84
CA THR A 263 55.55 15.22 12.17
C THR A 263 56.43 14.29 13.00
N VAL A 264 56.09 13.00 13.11
CA VAL A 264 56.88 12.02 13.86
C VAL A 264 58.28 11.85 13.26
N SER A 265 58.40 11.83 11.93
CA SER A 265 59.71 11.73 11.25
C SER A 265 60.61 12.94 11.49
N ALA A 266 60.03 14.15 11.49
CA ALA A 266 60.75 15.37 11.81
C ALA A 266 61.23 15.39 13.27
N VAL A 267 60.38 14.97 14.22
CA VAL A 267 60.76 14.83 15.62
C VAL A 267 61.91 13.83 15.79
N ARG A 268 61.83 12.66 15.13
CA ARG A 268 62.90 11.65 15.17
C ARG A 268 64.21 12.20 14.62
N SER A 269 64.18 12.87 13.48
CA SER A 269 65.38 13.45 12.86
C SER A 269 66.02 14.50 13.76
N GLY A 270 65.21 15.35 14.41
CA GLY A 270 65.71 16.32 15.39
C GLY A 270 66.31 15.65 16.64
N VAL A 271 65.75 14.53 17.11
CA VAL A 271 66.33 13.75 18.21
C VAL A 271 67.67 13.12 17.80
N ASP A 272 67.79 12.63 16.56
CA ASP A 272 69.04 12.07 16.03
C ASP A 272 70.13 13.17 15.94
N GLU A 273 69.79 14.37 15.47
CA GLU A 273 70.69 15.53 15.46
C GLU A 273 71.13 15.95 16.88
N ILE A 274 70.19 16.03 17.82
CA ILE A 274 70.51 16.30 19.24
C ILE A 274 71.44 15.23 19.81
N THR A 275 71.23 13.95 19.45
CA THR A 275 72.07 12.84 19.90
C THR A 275 73.50 12.96 19.35
N VAL A 276 73.66 13.31 18.08
CA VAL A 276 74.97 13.57 17.47
C VAL A 276 75.66 14.76 18.15
N GLY A 277 74.97 15.89 18.28
CA GLY A 277 75.52 17.07 18.95
C GLY A 277 75.90 16.80 20.41
N SER A 278 75.10 16.01 21.13
CA SER A 278 75.42 15.58 22.51
C SER A 278 76.71 14.75 22.57
N ARG A 279 76.96 13.88 21.58
CA ARG A 279 78.20 13.10 21.49
C ARG A 279 79.41 14.00 21.17
N GLU A 280 79.26 14.97 20.28
CA GLU A 280 80.32 15.94 19.97
C GLU A 280 80.66 16.81 21.19
N ILE A 281 79.65 17.31 21.92
CA ILE A 281 79.84 18.05 23.17
C ILE A 281 80.57 17.18 24.19
N SER A 282 80.15 15.92 24.37
CA SER A 282 80.81 15.00 25.29
C SER A 282 82.29 14.80 24.92
N ALA A 283 82.60 14.59 23.64
CA ALA A 283 83.97 14.41 23.17
C ALA A 283 84.81 15.69 23.35
N GLY A 284 84.26 16.86 23.02
CA GLY A 284 84.92 18.14 23.23
C GLY A 284 85.15 18.46 24.70
N ASN A 285 84.23 18.07 25.58
CA ASN A 285 84.42 18.21 27.02
C ASN A 285 85.54 17.29 27.56
N THR A 286 85.69 16.08 27.01
CA THR A 286 86.83 15.21 27.33
C THR A 286 88.16 15.80 26.88
N ASP A 287 88.24 16.35 25.66
CA ASP A 287 89.44 17.04 25.16
C ASP A 287 89.81 18.26 26.02
N LEU A 288 88.83 19.10 26.35
CA LEU A 288 89.03 20.26 27.22
C LEU A 288 89.50 19.84 28.62
N SER A 289 88.91 18.78 29.18
CA SER A 289 89.35 18.23 30.47
C SER A 289 90.81 17.80 30.39
N SER A 290 91.22 17.07 29.35
CA SER A 290 92.60 16.64 29.13
C SER A 290 93.57 17.82 29.01
N ARG A 291 93.21 18.87 28.26
CA ARG A 291 94.04 20.08 28.12
C ARG A 291 94.12 20.87 29.42
N THR A 292 93.03 20.90 30.19
CA THR A 292 93.00 21.55 31.51
C THR A 292 93.91 20.81 32.49
N GLU A 293 93.93 19.47 32.46
CA GLU A 293 94.87 18.65 33.24
C GLU A 293 96.33 18.90 32.83
N GLU A 294 96.62 18.95 31.52
CA GLU A 294 97.97 19.25 31.01
C GLU A 294 98.44 20.67 31.39
N GLN A 295 97.54 21.65 31.32
CA GLN A 295 97.81 23.03 31.71
C GLN A 295 98.01 23.18 33.22
N ALA A 296 97.25 22.43 34.02
CA ALA A 296 97.46 22.35 35.46
C ALA A 296 98.84 21.75 35.78
N ALA A 297 99.24 20.67 35.11
CA ALA A 297 100.57 20.07 35.25
C ALA A 297 101.70 21.05 34.83
N SER A 298 101.52 21.80 33.75
CA SER A 298 102.48 22.83 33.29
C SER A 298 102.61 23.98 34.29
N LEU A 299 101.50 24.37 34.94
CA LEU A 299 101.50 25.37 36.01
C LEU A 299 102.20 24.84 37.26
N GLU A 300 102.02 23.57 37.62
CA GLU A 300 102.78 22.93 38.69
C GLU A 300 104.28 22.92 38.40
N GLU A 301 104.69 22.57 37.17
CA GLU A 301 106.10 22.60 36.74
C GLU A 301 106.68 24.02 36.76
N THR A 302 105.89 25.01 36.33
CA THR A 302 106.27 26.44 36.40
C THR A 302 106.40 26.90 37.84
N ALA A 303 105.46 26.52 38.72
CA ALA A 303 105.50 26.85 40.14
C ALA A 303 106.73 26.21 40.82
N ALA A 304 107.02 24.94 40.52
CA ALA A 304 108.23 24.25 41.00
C ALA A 304 109.52 24.92 40.48
N SER A 305 109.56 25.31 39.20
CA SER A 305 110.68 26.05 38.61
C SER A 305 110.85 27.44 39.25
N MET A 306 109.76 28.11 39.60
CA MET A 306 109.76 29.38 40.32
C MET A 306 110.22 29.22 41.78
N GLU A 307 109.87 28.13 42.45
CA GLU A 307 110.42 27.78 43.77
C GLU A 307 111.93 27.52 43.70
N GLU A 308 112.39 26.80 42.68
CA GLU A 308 113.81 26.53 42.45
C GLU A 308 114.59 27.81 42.11
N LEU A 309 114.03 28.69 41.27
CA LEU A 309 114.58 30.02 40.98
C LEU A 309 114.60 30.91 42.24
N ALA A 310 113.52 30.94 43.02
CA ALA A 310 113.47 31.69 44.27
C ALA A 310 114.50 31.18 45.28
N SER A 311 114.68 29.86 45.38
CA SER A 311 115.74 29.23 46.16
C SER A 311 117.13 29.66 45.68
N THR A 312 117.37 29.66 44.36
CA THR A 312 118.65 30.07 43.75
C THR A 312 118.94 31.56 43.97
N VAL A 313 117.93 32.43 43.85
CA VAL A 313 118.06 33.87 44.14
C VAL A 313 118.35 34.12 45.62
N LYS A 314 117.68 33.39 46.52
CA LYS A 314 117.98 33.44 47.96
C LYS A 314 119.41 32.99 48.25
N GLN A 315 119.87 31.91 47.62
CA GLN A 315 121.24 31.42 47.73
C GLN A 315 122.27 32.42 47.18
N ASN A 316 121.94 33.20 46.15
CA ASN A 316 122.77 34.29 45.65
C ASN A 316 122.74 35.56 46.54
N ALA A 317 121.64 35.81 47.26
CA ALA A 317 121.53 36.93 48.19
C ALA A 317 122.20 36.67 49.55
N ASP A 318 122.34 35.40 49.93
CA ASP A 318 123.04 34.95 51.15
C ASP A 318 124.58 34.78 50.95
N ASN A 319 125.09 34.99 49.72
CA ASN A 319 126.52 35.05 49.36
C ASN A 319 127.00 36.51 49.22
#